data_AF-A0A916CTP5-F1
#
_entry.id   AF-A0A916CTP5-F1
#
_cell.length_a   1.000
_cell.length_b   1.000
_cell.length_c   1.000
_cell.angle_alpha   90.00
_cell.angle_beta   90.00
_cell.angle_gamma   90.00
#
_symmetry.space_group_name_H-M   'P 1'
#
loop_
_entity.id
_entity.type
_entity.pdbx_description
1 polymer ?
#
loop_
_entity_poly.entity_id
_entity_poly.type
_entity_poly.pdbx_seq_one_letter_code
_entity_poly.pdbx_strand_id
1 'polypeptide(L)'
;MKCMLKALCVSAVGLGLLGGCAAGQKEDESACREVKPGVVTTVNAFCVMVPEDPVDPSVTPVEWKGQKLGLCCEGCRGKWTRLTDAQKDAAVAKAIAKKAK
;
A
#
# COMPACT_ATOMS: atom_id res chain seq x y z
N MET A 1 26.46 -13.70 1.15
CA MET A 1 27.37 -14.84 0.90
C MET A 1 26.95 -15.97 1.84
N LYS A 2 26.97 -17.21 1.33
CA LYS A 2 26.35 -18.43 1.87
C LYS A 2 26.53 -18.63 3.40
N CYS A 3 25.43 -18.73 4.14
CA CYS A 3 25.41 -19.55 5.35
C CYS A 3 25.05 -20.98 4.94
N MET A 4 26.07 -21.83 4.97
CA MET A 4 25.96 -23.26 4.72
C MET A 4 25.19 -23.95 5.84
N LEU A 5 24.12 -24.63 5.42
CA LEU A 5 23.89 -26.07 5.60
C LEU A 5 24.68 -26.74 6.75
N LYS A 6 23.98 -27.08 7.83
CA LYS A 6 24.31 -28.22 8.68
C LYS A 6 23.04 -28.99 9.01
N ALA A 7 23.07 -30.25 8.62
CA ALA A 7 22.06 -31.27 8.78
C ALA A 7 21.78 -31.62 10.25
N LEU A 8 20.54 -32.03 10.53
CA LEU A 8 20.11 -33.02 11.54
C LEU A 8 18.61 -33.27 11.26
N CYS A 9 18.22 -34.32 10.52
CA CYS A 9 17.91 -35.70 10.95
C CYS A 9 16.65 -35.84 11.85
N VAL A 10 15.87 -36.91 11.58
CA VAL A 10 14.78 -37.52 12.39
C VAL A 10 13.40 -36.83 12.19
N SER A 11 12.28 -37.45 11.79
CA SER A 11 11.81 -38.83 11.60
C SER A 11 10.60 -38.81 10.65
N ALA A 12 10.56 -39.64 9.62
CA ALA A 12 9.72 -40.84 9.54
C ALA A 12 8.19 -40.63 9.71
N VAL A 13 7.50 -40.85 8.57
CA VAL A 13 6.18 -41.47 8.41
C VAL A 13 4.93 -40.62 8.71
N GLY A 14 4.32 -40.15 7.62
CA GLY A 14 2.91 -39.81 7.51
C GLY A 14 2.44 -40.08 6.08
N LEU A 15 2.10 -41.34 5.79
CA LEU A 15 1.49 -41.75 4.52
C LEU A 15 0.04 -41.27 4.51
N GLY A 16 -0.22 -40.14 3.84
CA GLY A 16 -1.57 -39.63 3.55
C GLY A 16 -1.75 -39.51 2.05
N LEU A 17 -2.36 -40.54 1.44
CA LEU A 17 -2.92 -40.44 0.10
C LEU A 17 -4.07 -39.44 0.10
N LEU A 18 -4.12 -38.55 -0.89
CA LEU A 18 -5.24 -38.27 -1.81
C LEU A 18 -4.99 -36.92 -2.50
N GLY A 19 -5.21 -36.89 -3.82
CA GLY A 19 -4.85 -35.79 -4.70
C GLY A 19 -5.48 -34.44 -4.34
N GLY A 20 -4.66 -33.39 -4.46
CA GLY A 20 -5.06 -31.99 -4.40
C GLY A 20 -3.89 -31.15 -4.89
N CYS A 21 -4.15 -30.23 -5.80
CA CYS A 21 -3.17 -29.50 -6.60
C CYS A 21 -2.03 -28.87 -5.78
N ALA A 22 -0.83 -28.95 -6.35
CA ALA A 22 0.34 -28.19 -5.95
C ALA A 22 0.03 -26.68 -6.00
N ALA A 23 0.05 -26.02 -4.85
CA ALA A 23 0.64 -24.72 -4.64
C ALA A 23 0.42 -24.33 -3.18
N GLY A 24 1.44 -24.54 -2.35
CA GLY A 24 1.47 -23.94 -1.02
C GLY A 24 1.39 -22.43 -1.16
N GLN A 25 0.29 -21.85 -0.69
CA GLN A 25 0.20 -20.41 -0.49
C GLN A 25 0.93 -20.11 0.82
N LYS A 26 2.23 -19.84 0.70
CA LYS A 26 2.88 -18.96 1.67
C LYS A 26 2.25 -17.59 1.47
N GLU A 27 1.58 -17.08 2.49
CA GLU A 27 1.19 -15.69 2.57
C GLU A 27 2.45 -14.84 2.43
N ASP A 28 2.66 -14.32 1.23
CA ASP A 28 3.77 -13.45 0.89
C ASP A 28 3.42 -12.05 1.37
N GLU A 29 3.70 -11.79 2.64
CA GLU A 29 3.82 -10.46 3.26
C GLU A 29 5.07 -9.73 2.69
N SER A 30 5.37 -9.90 1.40
CA SER A 30 6.50 -9.27 0.69
C SER A 30 6.03 -8.24 -0.35
N ALA A 31 4.72 -8.00 -0.44
CA ALA A 31 4.16 -6.93 -1.28
C ALA A 31 4.20 -5.53 -0.63
N CYS A 32 4.75 -5.39 0.58
CA CYS A 32 5.06 -4.09 1.17
C CYS A 32 6.37 -3.58 0.57
N ARG A 33 6.28 -2.78 -0.50
CA ARG A 33 7.44 -2.11 -1.10
C ARG A 33 8.16 -1.26 -0.04
N GLU A 34 9.45 -1.52 0.13
CA GLU A 34 10.40 -0.72 0.92
C GLU A 34 10.22 0.78 0.61
N VAL A 35 9.78 1.54 1.63
CA VAL A 35 9.60 2.98 1.55
C VAL A 35 10.98 3.63 1.60
N LYS A 36 11.46 4.17 0.47
CA LYS A 36 12.70 4.96 0.46
C LYS A 36 12.51 6.20 1.35
N PRO A 37 13.31 6.38 2.43
CA PRO A 37 13.22 7.58 3.25
C PRO A 37 13.59 8.81 2.41
N GLY A 38 12.78 9.88 2.51
CA GLY A 38 13.00 11.14 1.79
C GLY A 38 12.07 11.42 0.60
N VAL A 39 11.20 10.48 0.24
CA VAL A 39 10.09 10.72 -0.70
C VAL A 39 8.78 10.59 0.07
N VAL A 40 7.90 11.58 -0.07
CA VAL A 40 6.56 11.49 0.46
C VAL A 40 5.81 10.39 -0.30
N THR A 41 5.77 9.18 0.26
CA THR A 41 5.07 8.04 -0.34
C THR A 41 3.58 8.13 -0.03
N THR A 42 2.85 8.89 -0.85
CA THR A 42 1.40 8.91 -0.82
C THR A 42 0.83 7.74 -1.62
N VAL A 43 -0.35 7.25 -1.22
CA VAL A 43 -1.00 6.12 -1.91
C VAL A 43 -1.60 6.50 -3.26
N ASN A 44 -1.77 7.80 -3.50
CA ASN A 44 -2.30 8.41 -4.71
C ASN A 44 -1.24 9.24 -5.45
N ALA A 45 -1.36 9.28 -6.78
CA ALA A 45 -0.51 10.10 -7.65
C ALA A 45 -1.16 11.44 -8.05
N PHE A 46 -2.49 11.55 -7.93
CA PHE A 46 -3.25 12.77 -8.18
C PHE A 46 -3.91 13.27 -6.91
N CYS A 47 -4.11 14.58 -6.80
CA CYS A 47 -4.65 15.22 -5.60
C CYS A 47 -6.00 14.60 -5.20
N VAL A 48 -6.14 14.27 -3.91
CA VAL A 48 -7.37 13.64 -3.40
C VAL A 48 -8.59 14.57 -3.47
N MET A 49 -8.37 15.89 -3.44
CA MET A 49 -9.45 16.89 -3.55
C MET A 49 -9.79 17.27 -4.99
N VAL A 50 -8.79 17.25 -5.88
CA VAL A 50 -8.91 17.66 -7.29
C VAL A 50 -8.18 16.61 -8.12
N PRO A 51 -8.86 15.52 -8.52
CA PRO A 51 -8.20 14.37 -9.15
C PRO A 51 -7.59 14.70 -10.51
N GLU A 52 -7.90 15.86 -11.10
CA GLU A 52 -7.30 16.37 -12.33
C GLU A 52 -5.83 16.77 -12.14
N ASP A 53 -5.48 17.32 -10.97
CA ASP A 53 -4.14 17.84 -10.68
C ASP A 53 -3.22 16.78 -10.05
N PRO A 54 -1.93 16.74 -10.43
CA PRO A 54 -0.96 15.84 -9.80
C PRO A 54 -0.71 16.22 -8.33
N VAL A 55 -0.25 15.26 -7.54
CA VAL A 55 0.22 15.53 -6.17
C VAL A 55 1.48 16.39 -6.23
N ASP A 56 1.51 17.44 -5.41
CA ASP A 56 2.72 18.24 -5.18
C ASP A 56 3.51 17.64 -4.01
N PRO A 57 4.75 17.16 -4.23
CA PRO A 57 5.57 16.58 -3.17
C PRO A 57 6.00 17.59 -2.10
N SER A 58 5.90 18.90 -2.36
CA SER A 58 6.19 19.95 -1.39
C SER A 58 5.02 20.20 -0.41
N VAL A 59 3.82 19.71 -0.72
CA VAL A 59 2.64 19.84 0.15
C VAL A 59 2.62 18.71 1.17
N THR A 60 2.31 19.04 2.43
CA THR A 60 2.20 18.01 3.47
C THR A 60 0.97 17.13 3.21
N PRO A 61 1.12 15.78 3.13
CA PRO A 61 -0.01 14.88 2.97
C PRO A 61 -1.00 14.97 4.12
N VAL A 62 -2.24 14.56 3.83
CA VAL A 62 -3.24 14.29 4.87
C VAL A 62 -3.32 12.80 5.15
N GLU A 63 -3.63 12.45 6.39
CA GLU A 63 -3.83 11.06 6.78
C GLU A 63 -5.32 10.70 6.79
N TRP A 64 -5.64 9.52 6.27
CA TRP A 64 -6.98 8.95 6.29
C TRP A 64 -6.90 7.44 6.43
N LYS A 65 -7.52 6.89 7.48
CA LYS A 65 -7.58 5.43 7.74
C LYS A 65 -6.21 4.74 7.63
N GLY A 66 -5.16 5.38 8.16
CA GLY A 66 -3.78 4.87 8.13
C GLY A 66 -3.03 5.05 6.80
N GLN A 67 -3.62 5.74 5.83
CA GLN A 67 -3.01 6.03 4.53
C GLN A 67 -2.63 7.51 4.43
N LYS A 68 -1.46 7.78 3.83
CA LYS A 68 -1.03 9.14 3.47
C LYS A 68 -1.55 9.49 2.09
N LEU A 69 -2.29 10.58 2.00
CA LEU A 69 -2.92 11.09 0.79
C LEU A 69 -2.26 12.39 0.35
N GLY A 70 -1.82 12.43 -0.90
CA GLY A 70 -1.21 13.59 -1.52
C GLY A 70 -2.24 14.64 -1.96
N LEU A 71 -1.80 15.89 -1.96
CA LEU A 71 -2.57 17.07 -2.34
C LEU A 71 -1.78 17.87 -3.38
N CYS A 72 -2.47 18.63 -4.23
CA CYS A 72 -1.83 19.53 -5.20
C CYS A 72 -1.47 20.90 -4.60
N CYS A 73 -2.06 21.29 -3.46
CA CYS A 73 -1.79 22.56 -2.80
C CYS A 73 -2.21 22.57 -1.32
N GLU A 74 -1.65 23.50 -0.54
CA GLU A 74 -1.99 23.72 0.88
C GLU A 74 -3.48 24.10 1.08
N GLY A 75 -4.09 24.78 0.10
CA GLY A 75 -5.52 25.12 0.14
C GLY A 75 -6.42 23.89 0.15
N CYS A 76 -6.00 22.79 -0.50
CA CYS A 76 -6.75 21.53 -0.48
C CYS A 76 -6.71 20.86 0.90
N ARG A 77 -5.67 21.09 1.71
CA ARG A 77 -5.59 20.59 3.09
C ARG A 77 -6.68 21.17 3.97
N GLY A 78 -6.93 22.48 3.85
CA GLY A 78 -8.00 23.15 4.60
C GLY A 78 -9.42 22.77 4.14
N LYS A 79 -9.57 22.33 2.89
CA LYS A 79 -10.85 21.78 2.39
C LYS A 79 -11.06 20.34 2.86
N TRP A 80 -10.00 19.53 2.90
CA TRP A 80 -10.03 18.14 3.36
C TRP A 80 -10.60 17.99 4.77
N THR A 81 -10.21 18.87 5.69
CA THR A 81 -10.69 18.81 7.09
C THR A 81 -12.17 19.11 7.26
N ARG A 82 -12.80 19.77 6.27
CA ARG A 82 -14.23 20.13 6.30
C ARG A 82 -15.13 19.04 5.71
N LEU A 83 -14.54 18.05 5.05
CA LEU A 83 -15.29 16.94 4.48
C LEU A 83 -15.79 16.01 5.58
N THR A 84 -16.99 15.48 5.39
CA THR A 84 -17.49 14.35 6.16
C THR A 84 -16.71 13.09 5.81
N ASP A 85 -16.79 12.08 6.67
CA ASP A 85 -16.08 10.81 6.45
C ASP A 85 -16.51 10.13 5.15
N ALA A 86 -17.81 10.17 4.82
CA ALA A 86 -18.32 9.65 3.56
C ALA A 86 -17.76 10.40 2.33
N GLN A 87 -17.58 11.72 2.43
CA GLN A 87 -16.97 12.51 1.36
C GLN A 87 -15.49 12.20 1.20
N LYS A 88 -14.76 12.02 2.31
CA LYS A 88 -13.36 11.62 2.30
C LYS A 88 -13.19 10.25 1.66
N ASP A 89 -14.02 9.27 2.03
CA ASP A 89 -13.99 7.93 1.45
C ASP A 89 -14.21 7.95 -0.07
N ALA A 90 -15.20 8.71 -0.54
CA ALA A 90 -15.46 8.88 -1.97
C ALA A 90 -14.29 9.57 -2.70
N ALA A 91 -13.66 10.56 -2.08
CA ALA A 91 -12.52 11.28 -2.62
C ALA A 91 -11.28 10.37 -2.74
N VAL A 92 -10.98 9.59 -1.68
CA VAL A 92 -9.89 8.60 -1.70
C VAL A 92 -10.11 7.58 -2.80
N ALA A 93 -11.30 6.99 -2.90
CA ALA A 93 -11.60 5.98 -3.91
C ALA A 93 -11.31 6.46 -5.34
N LYS A 94 -11.66 7.72 -5.65
CA LYS A 94 -11.37 8.33 -6.96
C LYS A 94 -9.87 8.53 -7.16
N ALA A 95 -9.18 9.05 -6.15
CA ALA A 95 -7.76 9.39 -6.23
C ALA A 95 -6.86 8.15 -6.40
N ILE A 96 -7.19 7.04 -5.74
CA ILE A 96 -6.44 5.77 -5.85
C ILE A 96 -6.76 5.00 -7.14
N ALA A 97 -7.99 5.13 -7.66
CA ALA A 97 -8.37 4.51 -8.93
C ALA A 97 -7.68 5.19 -10.12
N LYS A 98 -7.38 6.48 -10.01
CA LYS A 98 -6.65 7.23 -11.03
C LYS A 98 -5.15 6.95 -10.94
N LYS A 99 -4.67 6.04 -11.79
CA LYS A 99 -3.24 5.75 -11.93
C LYS A 99 -2.55 6.83 -12.75
N ALA A 100 -1.36 7.26 -12.33
CA ALA A 100 -0.45 8.01 -13.20
C ALA A 100 -0.07 7.10 -14.37
N LYS A 101 -0.25 7.61 -15.60
CA LYS A 101 0.20 6.94 -16.82
C LYS A 101 1.68 7.18 -17.03
#